data_AF-A0A847S891-F1
#
_entry.id   AF-A0A847S891-F1
#
_cell.length_a   1.000
_cell.length_b   1.000
_cell.length_c   1.000
_cell.angle_alpha   90.00
_cell.angle_beta   90.00
_cell.angle_gamma   90.00
#
_symmetry.space_group_name_H-M   'P 1'
#
loop_
_entity.id
_entity.type
_entity.pdbx_description
1 polymer ?
#
loop_
_entity_poly.entity_id
_entity_poly.type
_entity_poly.pdbx_seq_one_letter_code
_entity_poly.pdbx_strand_id
1 'polypeptide(L)'
;MKALLITAFLPFWWWGSQAQNYNTMETTQKDAIQVSQVLENDYFTGIYTGDTGKLRKIYHPGTLLFGDVKDQPYAKTLDEYLTGVAGRQSPKDSGKTFKGEVLNIRVTNSIAVAEVRVKMYDFLYQEYLSFHKLNGNWLIVNKMISDVAKNVADPENDRSTTNESADKKLRLIATMEVLPGFETDVKKAISVMAVETRKEAGVELFLINTQSDSPQTIVVYEVYQSSEIFELHKAAPHAKAFFEFVKGKIKNDKIATTFLTDISN
;
A
#
# COMPACT_ATOMS: atom_id res chain seq x y z
N MET A 1 47.62 -50.25 22.17
CA MET A 1 47.16 -49.19 21.25
C MET A 1 46.38 -49.83 20.12
N LYS A 2 45.04 -49.75 20.16
CA LYS A 2 44.14 -50.05 19.03
C LYS A 2 43.14 -48.90 19.00
N ALA A 3 43.21 -48.06 17.97
CA ALA A 3 42.29 -46.94 17.79
C ALA A 3 41.03 -47.45 17.08
N LEU A 4 39.88 -47.36 17.75
CA LEU A 4 38.57 -47.51 17.14
C LEU A 4 38.21 -46.20 16.42
N LEU A 5 37.86 -46.30 15.14
CA LEU A 5 37.08 -45.27 14.46
C LEU A 5 35.60 -45.45 14.84
N ILE A 6 35.00 -44.43 15.47
CA ILE A 6 33.55 -44.32 15.64
C ILE A 6 33.09 -43.18 14.74
N THR A 7 32.46 -43.52 13.63
CA THR A 7 31.70 -42.60 12.80
C THR A 7 30.39 -42.26 13.50
N ALA A 8 30.26 -41.03 14.01
CA ALA A 8 29.00 -40.52 14.55
C ALA A 8 28.07 -40.12 13.39
N PHE A 9 27.02 -40.92 13.17
CA PHE A 9 25.85 -40.50 12.41
C PHE A 9 25.04 -39.53 13.27
N LEU A 10 25.05 -38.23 12.92
CA LEU A 10 24.08 -37.27 13.42
C LEU A 10 22.83 -37.35 12.52
N PRO A 11 21.67 -37.81 13.02
CA PRO A 11 20.43 -37.67 12.26
C PRO A 11 20.06 -36.19 12.22
N PHE A 12 20.12 -35.62 11.02
CA PHE A 12 19.61 -34.29 10.72
C PHE A 12 18.10 -34.29 10.99
N TRP A 13 17.70 -33.76 12.14
CA TRP A 13 16.30 -33.49 12.46
C TRP A 13 15.80 -32.38 11.56
N TRP A 14 15.30 -32.75 10.39
CA TRP A 14 14.50 -31.88 9.54
C TRP A 14 13.09 -31.77 10.15
N TRP A 15 12.98 -31.06 11.27
CA TRP A 15 11.67 -30.65 11.76
C TRP A 15 11.22 -29.46 10.91
N GLY A 16 10.44 -29.75 9.89
CA GLY A 16 9.87 -28.76 8.98
C GLY A 16 9.04 -27.73 9.74
N SER A 17 9.44 -26.46 9.63
CA SER A 17 8.72 -25.25 10.08
C SER A 17 7.42 -24.99 9.29
N GLN A 18 6.73 -26.03 8.83
CA GLN A 18 5.53 -25.89 8.00
C GLN A 18 4.29 -25.66 8.86
N ALA A 19 4.12 -26.36 9.99
CA ALA A 19 2.93 -26.27 10.83
C ALA A 19 2.71 -24.90 11.51
N GLN A 20 3.77 -24.16 11.86
CA GLN A 20 3.64 -22.80 12.41
C GLN A 20 3.20 -21.78 11.37
N ASN A 21 3.68 -21.91 10.12
CA ASN A 21 3.39 -20.95 9.05
C ASN A 21 1.92 -21.04 8.58
N TYR A 22 1.37 -22.26 8.44
CA TYR A 22 -0.04 -22.44 8.06
C TYR A 22 -1.00 -21.92 9.14
N ASN A 23 -0.77 -22.25 10.41
CA ASN A 23 -1.62 -21.74 11.51
C ASN A 23 -1.57 -20.22 11.64
N THR A 24 -0.41 -19.60 11.37
CA THR A 24 -0.25 -18.14 11.45
C THR A 24 -0.98 -17.43 10.31
N MET A 25 -0.91 -17.95 9.07
CA MET A 25 -1.66 -17.38 7.93
C MET A 25 -3.18 -17.50 8.09
N GLU A 26 -3.67 -18.69 8.47
CA GLU A 26 -5.11 -18.93 8.73
C GLU A 26 -5.65 -18.03 9.85
N THR A 27 -4.88 -17.89 10.94
CA THR A 27 -5.26 -17.01 12.06
C THR A 27 -5.30 -15.54 11.63
N THR A 28 -4.31 -15.10 10.84
CA THR A 28 -4.24 -13.72 10.31
C THR A 28 -5.44 -13.42 9.42
N GLN A 29 -5.83 -14.35 8.55
CA GLN A 29 -7.01 -14.18 7.68
C GLN A 29 -8.30 -14.11 8.49
N LYS A 30 -8.49 -15.01 9.47
CA LYS A 30 -9.65 -15.00 10.36
C LYS A 30 -9.75 -13.69 11.15
N ASP A 31 -8.63 -13.20 11.67
CA ASP A 31 -8.60 -11.96 12.44
C ASP A 31 -8.88 -10.73 11.55
N ALA A 32 -8.38 -10.71 10.31
CA ALA A 32 -8.71 -9.65 9.35
C ALA A 32 -10.21 -9.64 9.02
N ILE A 33 -10.85 -10.80 8.89
CA ILE A 33 -12.30 -10.92 8.73
C ILE A 33 -13.03 -10.35 9.96
N GLN A 34 -12.57 -10.65 11.17
CA GLN A 34 -13.19 -10.11 12.40
C GLN A 34 -13.08 -8.59 12.49
N VAL A 35 -11.92 -8.02 12.15
CA VAL A 35 -11.75 -6.55 12.10
C VAL A 35 -12.66 -5.93 11.04
N SER A 36 -12.76 -6.54 9.85
CA SER A 36 -13.69 -6.11 8.81
C SER A 36 -15.15 -6.14 9.29
N GLN A 37 -15.56 -7.18 10.01
CA GLN A 37 -16.90 -7.28 10.58
C GLN A 37 -17.19 -6.18 11.62
N VAL A 38 -16.21 -5.83 12.47
CA VAL A 38 -16.34 -4.70 13.40
C VAL A 38 -16.53 -3.38 12.63
N LEU A 39 -15.81 -3.20 11.52
CA LEU A 39 -15.93 -2.01 10.68
C LEU A 39 -17.32 -1.90 10.05
N GLU A 40 -17.77 -2.94 9.37
CA GLU A 40 -19.04 -2.95 8.62
C GLU A 40 -20.27 -2.89 9.54
N ASN A 41 -20.32 -3.77 10.54
CA ASN A 41 -21.53 -3.97 11.34
C ASN A 41 -21.69 -2.94 12.46
N ASP A 42 -20.57 -2.42 12.98
CA ASP A 42 -20.58 -1.58 14.17
C ASP A 42 -20.05 -0.17 13.89
N TYR A 43 -18.88 -0.03 13.29
CA TYR A 43 -18.25 1.27 13.09
C TYR A 43 -19.00 2.12 12.07
N PHE A 44 -19.10 1.67 10.82
CA PHE A 44 -19.79 2.40 9.76
C PHE A 44 -21.28 2.55 10.06
N THR A 45 -21.92 1.47 10.51
CA THR A 45 -23.33 1.52 10.91
C THR A 45 -23.55 2.50 12.06
N GLY A 46 -22.70 2.49 13.10
CA GLY A 46 -22.81 3.42 14.23
C GLY A 46 -22.60 4.88 13.84
N ILE A 47 -21.70 5.17 12.91
CA ILE A 47 -21.52 6.52 12.35
C ILE A 47 -22.75 6.94 11.55
N TYR A 48 -23.25 6.04 10.68
CA TYR A 48 -24.41 6.27 9.83
C TYR A 48 -25.69 6.57 10.63
N THR A 49 -25.93 5.83 11.71
CA THR A 49 -27.12 6.00 12.55
C THR A 49 -26.93 6.97 13.70
N GLY A 50 -25.71 7.44 13.97
CA GLY A 50 -25.40 8.25 15.16
C GLY A 50 -25.46 7.46 16.48
N ASP A 51 -25.39 6.13 16.44
CA ASP A 51 -25.50 5.28 17.63
C ASP A 51 -24.17 5.26 18.42
N THR A 52 -24.06 6.17 19.38
CA THR A 52 -22.88 6.27 20.24
C THR A 52 -22.72 5.09 21.19
N GLY A 53 -23.80 4.36 21.52
CA GLY A 53 -23.73 3.16 22.34
C GLY A 53 -23.08 2.00 21.59
N LYS A 54 -23.42 1.83 20.31
CA LYS A 54 -22.76 0.90 19.39
C LYS A 54 -21.29 1.27 19.20
N LEU A 55 -20.99 2.54 18.91
CA LEU A 55 -19.61 2.99 18.73
C LEU A 55 -18.77 2.78 20.00
N ARG A 56 -19.31 3.12 21.19
CA ARG A 56 -18.56 2.97 22.45
C ARG A 56 -18.13 1.53 22.74
N LYS A 57 -18.87 0.51 22.26
CA LYS A 57 -18.51 -0.91 22.47
C LYS A 57 -17.26 -1.35 21.71
N ILE A 58 -16.97 -0.70 20.58
CA ILE A 58 -15.85 -1.07 19.70
C ILE A 58 -14.62 -0.18 19.89
N TYR A 59 -14.70 0.82 20.76
CA TYR A 59 -13.58 1.68 21.12
C TYR A 59 -13.00 1.30 22.48
N HIS A 60 -11.68 1.32 22.60
CA HIS A 60 -11.03 1.33 23.90
C HIS A 60 -11.29 2.68 24.59
N PRO A 61 -11.60 2.72 25.91
CA PRO A 61 -11.95 3.97 26.60
C PRO A 61 -10.88 5.08 26.49
N GLY A 62 -9.61 4.69 26.45
CA GLY A 62 -8.47 5.62 26.30
C GLY A 62 -8.15 6.01 24.85
N THR A 63 -9.05 5.78 23.89
CA THR A 63 -8.78 6.08 22.48
C THR A 63 -8.62 7.58 22.26
N LEU A 64 -7.57 7.94 21.52
CA LEU A 64 -7.36 9.28 20.99
C LEU A 64 -7.60 9.29 19.48
N LEU A 65 -8.19 10.39 19.03
CA LEU A 65 -8.44 10.69 17.63
C LEU A 65 -7.61 11.90 17.24
N PHE A 66 -6.76 11.73 16.23
CA PHE A 66 -5.93 12.80 15.69
C PHE A 66 -6.11 12.92 14.19
N GLY A 67 -5.68 14.03 13.60
CA GLY A 67 -5.79 14.19 12.16
C GLY A 67 -5.70 15.60 11.65
N ASP A 68 -6.17 15.75 10.42
CA ASP A 68 -6.35 17.01 9.73
C ASP A 68 -7.78 17.06 9.17
N VAL A 69 -8.59 18.00 9.62
CA VAL A 69 -9.93 18.17 9.05
C VAL A 69 -10.05 19.59 8.52
N LYS A 70 -10.12 19.71 7.19
CA LYS A 70 -10.13 20.99 6.46
C LYS A 70 -8.88 21.83 6.70
N ASP A 71 -7.69 21.24 6.58
CA ASP A 71 -6.38 21.88 6.77
C ASP A 71 -6.19 22.43 8.20
N GLN A 72 -6.89 21.84 9.18
CA GLN A 72 -6.82 22.23 10.58
C GLN A 72 -6.50 21.01 11.46
N PRO A 73 -5.57 21.16 12.43
CA PRO A 73 -5.27 20.09 13.37
C PRO A 73 -6.53 19.59 14.08
N TYR A 74 -6.75 18.29 14.02
CA TYR A 74 -7.81 17.59 14.72
C TYR A 74 -7.21 16.80 15.88
N ALA A 75 -7.71 17.01 17.09
CA ALA A 75 -7.32 16.25 18.27
C ALA A 75 -8.53 16.13 19.20
N LYS A 76 -8.94 14.90 19.51
CA LYS A 76 -10.06 14.61 20.41
C LYS A 76 -9.81 13.35 21.22
N THR A 77 -10.35 13.32 22.43
CA THR A 77 -10.63 12.09 23.17
C THR A 77 -11.82 11.36 22.57
N LEU A 78 -11.99 10.08 22.91
CA LEU A 78 -13.18 9.31 22.54
C LEU A 78 -14.48 10.00 22.99
N ASP A 79 -14.53 10.55 24.20
CA ASP A 79 -15.75 11.15 24.74
C ASP A 79 -16.12 12.44 24.02
N GLU A 80 -15.15 13.29 23.66
CA GLU A 80 -15.39 14.48 22.84
C GLU A 80 -15.86 14.11 21.43
N TYR A 81 -15.28 13.05 20.85
CA TYR A 81 -15.73 12.53 19.57
C TYR A 81 -17.18 12.03 19.63
N LEU A 82 -17.50 11.17 20.59
CA LEU A 82 -18.85 10.62 20.76
C LEU A 82 -19.87 11.70 21.13
N THR A 83 -19.48 12.73 21.88
CA THR A 83 -20.31 13.92 22.11
C THR A 83 -20.64 14.63 20.80
N GLY A 84 -19.65 14.79 19.92
CA GLY A 84 -19.88 15.33 18.57
C GLY A 84 -20.78 14.44 17.70
N VAL A 85 -20.68 13.11 17.83
CA VAL A 85 -21.57 12.17 17.12
C VAL A 85 -23.00 12.23 17.67
N ALA A 86 -23.19 12.38 18.98
CA ALA A 86 -24.51 12.53 19.59
C ALA A 86 -25.17 13.88 19.28
N GLY A 87 -24.37 14.95 19.15
CA GLY A 87 -24.86 16.31 18.93
C GLY A 87 -25.18 16.66 17.47
N ARG A 88 -24.79 15.82 16.51
CA ARG A 88 -25.08 16.04 15.08
C ARG A 88 -26.36 15.32 14.66
N GLN A 89 -27.04 15.83 13.63
CA GLN A 89 -28.06 15.04 12.93
C GLN A 89 -27.36 13.91 12.16
N SER A 90 -27.72 12.65 12.38
CA SER A 90 -27.04 11.51 11.75
C SER A 90 -27.18 11.53 10.21
N PRO A 91 -26.25 10.91 9.45
CA PRO A 91 -26.41 10.74 8.02
C PRO A 91 -27.76 10.08 7.66
N LYS A 92 -28.16 9.03 8.40
CA LYS A 92 -29.46 8.37 8.26
C LYS A 92 -30.63 9.34 8.39
N ASP A 93 -30.66 10.14 9.45
CA ASP A 93 -31.79 11.03 9.73
C ASP A 93 -31.81 12.27 8.83
N SER A 94 -30.65 12.64 8.26
CA SER A 94 -30.56 13.73 7.28
C SER A 94 -30.91 13.29 5.86
N GLY A 95 -30.96 11.98 5.58
CA GLY A 95 -31.10 11.43 4.24
C GLY A 95 -29.89 11.65 3.32
N LYS A 96 -28.80 12.22 3.83
CA LYS A 96 -27.57 12.47 3.07
C LYS A 96 -26.76 11.19 2.88
N THR A 97 -25.96 11.18 1.82
CA THR A 97 -25.12 10.04 1.44
C THR A 97 -24.17 9.62 2.56
N PHE A 98 -24.09 8.31 2.75
CA PHE A 98 -23.10 7.66 3.59
C PHE A 98 -22.55 6.42 2.87
N LYS A 99 -21.22 6.29 2.81
CA LYS A 99 -20.55 5.09 2.31
C LYS A 99 -19.25 4.88 3.08
N GLY A 100 -19.15 3.78 3.82
CA GLY A 100 -17.90 3.28 4.37
C GLY A 100 -17.29 2.26 3.41
N GLU A 101 -15.97 2.29 3.23
CA GLU A 101 -15.22 1.35 2.41
C GLU A 101 -13.97 0.91 3.16
N VAL A 102 -13.77 -0.40 3.29
CA VAL A 102 -12.51 -0.96 3.78
C VAL A 102 -11.53 -1.06 2.62
N LEU A 103 -10.40 -0.36 2.69
CA LEU A 103 -9.38 -0.37 1.64
C LEU A 103 -8.30 -1.42 1.91
N ASN A 104 -7.88 -1.55 3.18
CA ASN A 104 -6.84 -2.49 3.58
C ASN A 104 -6.98 -2.85 5.06
N ILE A 105 -6.63 -4.09 5.43
CA ILE A 105 -6.48 -4.52 6.82
C ILE A 105 -5.17 -5.29 6.94
N ARG A 106 -4.31 -4.85 7.85
CA ARG A 106 -3.07 -5.55 8.21
C ARG A 106 -3.15 -6.00 9.65
N VAL A 107 -2.95 -7.29 9.89
CA VAL A 107 -2.96 -7.90 11.22
C VAL A 107 -1.56 -8.39 11.57
N THR A 108 -1.14 -8.21 12.82
CA THR A 108 0.09 -8.77 13.36
C THR A 108 -0.15 -9.15 14.81
N ASN A 109 -0.11 -10.44 15.12
CA ASN A 109 -0.45 -10.95 16.45
C ASN A 109 -1.81 -10.39 16.93
N SER A 110 -1.84 -9.69 18.08
CA SER A 110 -3.04 -9.10 18.67
C SER A 110 -3.31 -7.66 18.27
N ILE A 111 -2.63 -7.12 17.25
CA ILE A 111 -2.87 -5.76 16.74
C ILE A 111 -3.25 -5.77 15.26
N ALA A 112 -3.96 -4.73 14.84
CA ALA A 112 -4.26 -4.52 13.44
C ALA A 112 -4.29 -3.03 13.08
N VAL A 113 -4.09 -2.71 11.82
CA VAL A 113 -4.37 -1.39 11.24
C VAL A 113 -5.30 -1.59 10.07
N ALA A 114 -6.44 -0.91 10.09
CA ALA A 114 -7.35 -0.81 8.96
C ALA A 114 -7.23 0.57 8.33
N GLU A 115 -7.11 0.60 7.01
CA GLU A 115 -7.27 1.80 6.21
C GLU A 115 -8.67 1.79 5.62
N VAL A 116 -9.44 2.85 5.88
CA VAL A 116 -10.83 2.96 5.45
C VAL A 116 -11.10 4.33 4.83
N ARG A 117 -12.12 4.37 3.98
CA ARG A 117 -12.66 5.60 3.41
C ARG A 117 -14.11 5.78 3.83
N VAL A 118 -14.49 6.99 4.19
CA VAL A 118 -15.86 7.32 4.62
C VAL A 118 -16.35 8.56 3.87
N LYS A 119 -17.28 8.38 2.92
CA LYS A 119 -18.06 9.47 2.33
C LYS A 119 -19.24 9.74 3.26
N MET A 120 -19.32 10.94 3.84
CA MET A 120 -20.38 11.32 4.76
C MET A 120 -20.71 12.80 4.60
N TYR A 121 -21.97 13.12 4.28
CA TYR A 121 -22.37 14.47 3.88
C TYR A 121 -21.52 14.95 2.69
N ASP A 122 -20.92 16.13 2.81
CA ASP A 122 -20.01 16.74 1.83
C ASP A 122 -18.54 16.41 2.12
N PHE A 123 -18.27 15.51 3.07
CA PHE A 123 -16.93 15.09 3.44
C PHE A 123 -16.55 13.77 2.80
N LEU A 124 -15.27 13.66 2.48
CA LEU A 124 -14.63 12.41 2.12
C LEU A 124 -13.44 12.19 3.05
N TYR A 125 -13.58 11.27 3.99
CA TYR A 125 -12.53 11.00 4.97
C TYR A 125 -11.68 9.80 4.56
N GLN A 126 -10.36 9.98 4.62
CA GLN A 126 -9.38 8.90 4.68
C GLN A 126 -9.05 8.65 6.14
N GLU A 127 -9.17 7.41 6.62
CA GLU A 127 -8.93 7.09 8.02
C GLU A 127 -7.98 5.90 8.19
N TYR A 128 -7.09 6.00 9.18
CA TYR A 128 -6.24 4.91 9.64
C TYR A 128 -6.64 4.54 11.07
N LEU A 129 -7.21 3.35 11.23
CA LEU A 129 -7.75 2.85 12.48
C LEU A 129 -6.83 1.77 13.02
N SER A 130 -6.23 2.03 14.19
CA SER A 130 -5.45 1.02 14.88
C SER A 130 -6.32 0.25 15.85
N PHE A 131 -6.20 -1.07 15.85
CA PHE A 131 -6.95 -1.98 16.69
C PHE A 131 -6.01 -2.78 17.61
N HIS A 132 -6.54 -3.17 18.77
CA HIS A 132 -5.95 -4.19 19.62
C HIS A 132 -7.02 -5.21 20.00
N LYS A 133 -6.66 -6.50 19.95
CA LYS A 133 -7.49 -7.59 20.47
C LYS A 133 -7.29 -7.69 21.98
N LEU A 134 -8.27 -7.26 22.76
CA LEU A 134 -8.23 -7.28 24.23
C LEU A 134 -9.37 -8.15 24.73
N ASN A 135 -9.05 -9.15 25.57
CA ASN A 135 -10.02 -10.11 26.09
C ASN A 135 -10.87 -10.78 24.98
N GLY A 136 -10.24 -11.09 23.84
CA GLY A 136 -10.89 -11.70 22.68
C GLY A 136 -11.62 -10.73 21.74
N ASN A 137 -11.76 -9.45 22.10
CA ASN A 137 -12.49 -8.45 21.32
C ASN A 137 -11.54 -7.50 20.60
N TRP A 138 -11.78 -7.26 19.32
CA TRP A 138 -11.07 -6.23 18.56
C TRP A 138 -11.65 -4.85 18.90
N LEU A 139 -10.82 -4.00 19.49
CA LEU A 139 -11.18 -2.63 19.87
C LEU A 139 -10.30 -1.63 19.11
N ILE A 140 -10.90 -0.55 18.61
CA ILE A 140 -10.17 0.60 18.09
C ILE A 140 -9.48 1.28 19.26
N VAL A 141 -8.17 1.46 19.18
CA VAL A 141 -7.32 2.09 20.21
C VAL A 141 -6.77 3.45 19.76
N ASN A 142 -6.78 3.73 18.45
CA ASN A 142 -6.43 5.02 17.88
C ASN A 142 -7.16 5.20 16.54
N LYS A 143 -7.52 6.45 16.22
CA LYS A 143 -8.03 6.84 14.91
C LYS A 143 -7.25 8.06 14.40
N MET A 144 -6.69 7.92 13.20
CA MET A 144 -6.20 9.05 12.41
C MET A 144 -7.21 9.35 11.30
N ILE A 145 -7.52 10.62 11.06
CA ILE A 145 -8.51 11.05 10.06
C ILE A 145 -7.99 12.22 9.23
N SER A 146 -8.26 12.20 7.93
CA SER A 146 -8.04 13.35 7.05
C SER A 146 -9.26 13.61 6.17
N ASP A 147 -9.73 14.85 6.09
CA ASP A 147 -10.65 15.25 5.01
C ASP A 147 -9.86 15.39 3.70
N VAL A 148 -10.19 14.58 2.70
CA VAL A 148 -9.51 14.53 1.41
C VAL A 148 -10.41 14.96 0.26
N ALA A 149 -11.57 15.56 0.53
CA ALA A 149 -12.51 15.97 -0.52
C ALA A 149 -11.90 16.97 -1.53
N LYS A 150 -10.95 17.81 -1.12
CA LYS A 150 -10.21 18.70 -2.04
C LYS A 150 -9.28 17.95 -3.01
N ASN A 151 -8.93 16.70 -2.68
CA ASN A 151 -7.98 15.88 -3.41
C ASN A 151 -8.64 14.77 -4.24
N VAL A 152 -9.99 14.69 -4.25
CA VAL A 152 -10.74 13.70 -5.02
C VAL A 152 -11.80 14.44 -5.83
N ALA A 153 -11.59 14.55 -7.14
CA ALA A 153 -12.62 15.01 -8.06
C ALA A 153 -13.88 14.15 -7.89
N ASP A 154 -15.03 14.80 -7.78
CA ASP A 154 -16.33 14.16 -7.59
C ASP A 154 -16.63 13.14 -8.70
N PRO A 155 -16.69 11.82 -8.41
CA PRO A 155 -16.89 10.81 -9.43
C PRO A 155 -18.33 10.75 -9.98
N GLU A 156 -19.28 11.51 -9.42
CA GLU A 156 -20.68 11.51 -9.88
C GLU A 156 -21.06 12.71 -10.77
N ASN A 157 -20.20 13.72 -10.91
CA ASN A 157 -20.47 14.88 -11.77
C ASN A 157 -19.76 14.82 -13.14
N ASP A 158 -19.06 13.72 -13.44
CA ASP A 158 -18.45 13.50 -14.76
C ASP A 158 -19.40 12.74 -15.71
N ARG A 159 -20.48 13.41 -16.09
CA ARG A 159 -21.22 13.09 -17.34
C ARG A 159 -21.07 14.21 -18.35
N SER A 160 -19.87 14.78 -18.43
CA SER A 160 -19.45 15.50 -19.62
C SER A 160 -18.84 14.48 -20.56
N THR A 161 -19.54 14.23 -21.66
CA THR A 161 -19.05 13.50 -22.83
C THR A 161 -17.67 14.03 -23.24
N THR A 162 -16.62 13.33 -22.84
CA THR A 162 -15.35 13.29 -23.56
C THR A 162 -14.93 11.83 -23.62
N ASN A 163 -14.52 11.39 -24.81
CA ASN A 163 -13.85 10.10 -24.98
C ASN A 163 -12.56 10.11 -24.16
N GLU A 164 -12.62 9.73 -22.89
CA GLU A 164 -11.45 9.49 -22.06
C GLU A 164 -11.09 8.01 -22.14
N SER A 165 -10.10 7.70 -22.98
CA SER A 165 -9.09 6.75 -22.52
C SER A 165 -8.43 7.39 -21.30
N ALA A 166 -8.97 7.18 -20.11
CA ALA A 166 -8.26 7.45 -18.88
C ALA A 166 -6.93 6.70 -18.97
N ASP A 167 -5.84 7.43 -19.21
CA ASP A 167 -4.55 6.85 -19.55
C ASP A 167 -4.08 6.03 -18.35
N LYS A 168 -4.17 4.70 -18.48
CA LYS A 168 -3.97 3.81 -17.34
C LYS A 168 -2.50 3.87 -16.93
N LYS A 169 -2.27 3.97 -15.62
CA LYS A 169 -0.96 3.81 -14.97
C LYS A 169 -0.17 2.69 -15.62
N LEU A 170 0.98 3.04 -16.19
CA LEU A 170 1.85 2.14 -16.91
C LEU A 170 2.86 1.52 -15.93
N ARG A 171 2.90 0.18 -15.90
CA ARG A 171 3.84 -0.59 -15.10
C ARG A 171 4.69 -1.43 -16.05
N LEU A 172 6.00 -1.44 -15.87
CA LEU A 172 6.87 -2.31 -16.67
C LEU A 172 8.08 -2.81 -15.91
N ILE A 173 8.69 -3.87 -16.43
CA ILE A 173 10.03 -4.31 -16.07
C ILE A 173 10.96 -4.05 -17.26
N ALA A 174 11.99 -3.24 -17.07
CA ALA A 174 13.08 -3.08 -18.03
C ALA A 174 14.26 -3.98 -17.62
N THR A 175 14.73 -4.82 -18.53
CA THR A 175 15.80 -5.79 -18.28
C THR A 175 16.94 -5.60 -19.26
N MET A 176 18.18 -5.57 -18.76
CA MET A 176 19.38 -5.54 -19.59
C MET A 176 20.45 -6.49 -19.02
N GLU A 177 21.06 -7.28 -19.90
CA GLU A 177 22.16 -8.18 -19.56
C GLU A 177 23.48 -7.45 -19.87
N VAL A 178 24.26 -7.12 -18.85
CA VAL A 178 25.53 -6.41 -19.00
C VAL A 178 26.61 -7.37 -19.46
N LEU A 179 27.43 -6.95 -20.42
CA LEU A 179 28.55 -7.74 -20.92
C LEU A 179 29.70 -7.75 -19.90
N PRO A 180 30.48 -8.85 -19.82
CA PRO A 180 31.59 -8.95 -18.89
C PRO A 180 32.59 -7.80 -19.00
N GLY A 181 33.00 -7.23 -17.86
CA GLY A 181 33.94 -6.12 -17.78
C GLY A 181 33.31 -4.73 -17.76
N PHE A 182 32.00 -4.60 -17.99
CA PHE A 182 31.28 -3.32 -17.94
C PHE A 182 30.35 -3.16 -16.73
N GLU A 183 30.30 -4.14 -15.83
CA GLU A 183 29.31 -4.22 -14.75
C GLU A 183 29.36 -3.01 -13.83
N THR A 184 30.55 -2.63 -13.38
CA THR A 184 30.74 -1.50 -12.47
C THR A 184 30.31 -0.18 -13.13
N ASP A 185 30.71 0.01 -14.38
CA ASP A 185 30.46 1.24 -15.13
C ASP A 185 28.97 1.40 -15.47
N VAL A 186 28.32 0.33 -15.92
CA VAL A 186 26.88 0.33 -16.21
C VAL A 186 26.07 0.50 -14.93
N LYS A 187 26.43 -0.17 -13.82
CA LYS A 187 25.76 0.02 -12.52
C LYS A 187 25.88 1.45 -12.01
N LYS A 188 27.05 2.08 -12.19
CA LYS A 188 27.24 3.49 -11.82
C LYS A 188 26.40 4.41 -12.71
N ALA A 189 26.43 4.20 -14.03
CA ALA A 189 25.68 5.02 -14.98
C ALA A 189 24.16 4.95 -14.77
N ILE A 190 23.61 3.75 -14.56
CA ILE A 190 22.17 3.60 -14.31
C ILE A 190 21.76 4.17 -12.95
N SER A 191 22.65 4.12 -11.94
CA SER A 191 22.39 4.74 -10.65
C SER A 191 22.29 6.26 -10.75
N VAL A 192 23.14 6.90 -11.55
CA VAL A 192 23.06 8.34 -11.84
C VAL A 192 21.77 8.67 -12.59
N MET A 193 21.44 7.88 -13.62
CA MET A 193 20.21 8.04 -14.40
C MET A 193 18.97 7.99 -13.49
N ALA A 194 18.87 6.99 -12.61
CA ALA A 194 17.73 6.85 -11.71
C ALA A 194 17.55 7.97 -10.68
N VAL A 195 18.64 8.63 -10.26
CA VAL A 195 18.52 9.80 -9.37
C VAL A 195 17.77 10.93 -10.06
N GLU A 196 18.01 11.13 -11.36
CA GLU A 196 17.30 12.14 -12.14
C GLU A 196 15.89 11.68 -12.50
N THR A 197 15.71 10.41 -12.90
CA THR A 197 14.38 9.86 -13.23
C THR A 197 13.39 9.99 -12.08
N ARG A 198 13.82 9.75 -10.84
CA ARG A 198 12.96 9.84 -9.65
C ARG A 198 12.50 11.28 -9.33
N LYS A 199 13.09 12.30 -9.97
CA LYS A 199 12.66 13.69 -9.83
C LYS A 199 11.60 14.08 -10.87
N GLU A 200 11.39 13.26 -11.90
CA GLU A 200 10.45 13.56 -12.97
C GLU A 200 9.00 13.52 -12.48
N ALA A 201 8.20 14.51 -12.89
CA ALA A 201 6.78 14.52 -12.61
C ALA A 201 6.09 13.35 -13.31
N GLY A 202 5.34 12.56 -12.55
CA GLY A 202 4.60 11.41 -13.06
C GLY A 202 5.36 10.08 -13.02
N VAL A 203 6.63 10.06 -12.60
CA VAL A 203 7.35 8.84 -12.26
C VAL A 203 7.06 8.47 -10.81
N GLU A 204 6.34 7.38 -10.59
CA GLU A 204 5.96 6.95 -9.23
C GLU A 204 6.96 5.96 -8.62
N LEU A 205 7.60 5.14 -9.46
CA LEU A 205 8.59 4.17 -9.04
C LEU A 205 9.67 4.00 -10.11
N PHE A 206 10.92 3.97 -9.67
CA PHE A 206 12.07 3.59 -10.48
C PHE A 206 13.08 2.80 -9.64
N LEU A 207 12.81 1.51 -9.49
CA LEU A 207 13.56 0.61 -8.60
C LEU A 207 14.53 -0.24 -9.40
N ILE A 208 15.83 0.00 -9.24
CA ILE A 208 16.89 -0.74 -9.91
C ILE A 208 17.34 -1.91 -9.04
N ASN A 209 17.43 -3.08 -9.65
CA ASN A 209 17.86 -4.33 -9.02
C ASN A 209 18.83 -5.08 -9.94
N THR A 210 19.46 -6.11 -9.41
CA THR A 210 20.05 -7.19 -10.21
C THR A 210 19.35 -8.50 -9.88
N GLN A 211 19.28 -9.43 -10.84
CA GLN A 211 18.80 -10.78 -10.53
C GLN A 211 19.76 -11.45 -9.53
N SER A 212 19.20 -12.18 -8.56
CA SER A 212 19.99 -12.85 -7.52
C SER A 212 20.84 -14.00 -8.07
N ASP A 213 20.33 -14.70 -9.07
CA ASP A 213 20.98 -15.79 -9.80
C ASP A 213 21.79 -15.31 -11.02
N SER A 214 21.62 -14.05 -11.42
CA SER A 214 22.39 -13.42 -12.50
C SER A 214 22.73 -11.95 -12.20
N PRO A 215 23.78 -11.67 -11.40
CA PRO A 215 24.15 -10.31 -10.97
C PRO A 215 24.58 -9.35 -12.10
N GLN A 216 24.80 -9.89 -13.30
CA GLN A 216 25.06 -9.15 -14.55
C GLN A 216 23.76 -8.69 -15.24
N THR A 217 22.62 -9.27 -14.88
CA THR A 217 21.31 -8.84 -15.37
C THR A 217 20.76 -7.76 -14.45
N ILE A 218 20.63 -6.55 -14.99
CA ILE A 218 19.96 -5.44 -14.31
C ILE A 218 18.47 -5.50 -14.64
N VAL A 219 17.64 -5.34 -13.62
CA VAL A 219 16.18 -5.34 -13.70
C VAL A 219 15.65 -4.07 -13.03
N VAL A 220 14.95 -3.25 -13.80
CA VAL A 220 14.32 -2.03 -13.31
C VAL A 220 12.81 -2.23 -13.27
N TYR A 221 12.21 -2.08 -12.08
CA TYR A 221 10.76 -2.02 -11.95
C TYR A 221 10.32 -0.57 -11.97
N GLU A 222 9.47 -0.23 -12.95
CA GLU A 222 9.09 1.14 -13.26
C GLU A 222 7.58 1.30 -13.22
N VAL A 223 7.13 2.43 -12.66
CA VAL A 223 5.71 2.81 -12.61
C VAL A 223 5.58 4.28 -13.01
N TYR A 224 4.77 4.53 -14.04
CA TYR A 224 4.48 5.85 -14.57
C TYR A 224 2.99 6.13 -14.50
N GLN A 225 2.61 7.38 -14.31
CA GLN A 225 1.20 7.80 -14.27
C GLN A 225 0.46 7.50 -15.57
N SER A 226 1.15 7.51 -16.72
CA SER A 226 0.57 7.20 -18.03
C SER A 226 1.63 6.75 -19.04
N SER A 227 1.18 6.36 -20.25
CA SER A 227 2.09 6.00 -21.34
C SER A 227 2.87 7.20 -21.89
N GLU A 228 2.30 8.40 -21.84
CA GLU A 228 2.94 9.66 -22.25
C GLU A 228 4.13 9.99 -21.36
N ILE A 229 3.99 9.81 -20.04
CA ILE A 229 5.09 10.06 -19.10
C ILE A 229 6.25 9.10 -19.38
N PHE A 230 5.96 7.83 -19.71
CA PHE A 230 6.99 6.88 -20.10
C PHE A 230 7.75 7.32 -21.36
N GLU A 231 7.04 7.83 -22.38
CA GLU A 231 7.69 8.36 -23.59
C GLU A 231 8.49 9.65 -23.31
N LEU A 232 8.00 10.53 -22.43
CA LEU A 232 8.75 11.70 -21.96
C LEU A 232 10.04 11.30 -21.23
N HIS A 233 9.96 10.32 -20.33
CA HIS A 233 11.13 9.77 -19.64
C HIS A 233 12.17 9.24 -20.63
N LYS A 234 11.76 8.40 -21.59
CA LYS A 234 12.66 7.90 -22.65
C LYS A 234 13.31 9.01 -23.47
N ALA A 235 12.64 10.14 -23.62
CA ALA A 235 13.14 11.30 -24.35
C ALA A 235 14.02 12.24 -23.50
N ALA A 236 14.06 12.05 -22.18
CA ALA A 236 14.76 12.92 -21.24
C ALA A 236 16.29 12.87 -21.45
N PRO A 237 17.02 13.97 -21.18
CA PRO A 237 18.47 14.04 -21.42
C PRO A 237 19.27 12.95 -20.69
N HIS A 238 18.93 12.64 -19.44
CA HIS A 238 19.64 11.62 -18.66
C HIS A 238 19.35 10.20 -19.17
N ALA A 239 18.13 9.92 -19.64
CA ALA A 239 17.77 8.63 -20.23
C ALA A 239 18.48 8.44 -21.58
N LYS A 240 18.47 9.46 -22.45
CA LYS A 240 19.23 9.45 -23.72
C LYS A 240 20.74 9.26 -23.51
N ALA A 241 21.32 9.97 -22.54
CA ALA A 241 22.73 9.83 -22.20
C ALA A 241 23.05 8.40 -21.72
N PHE A 242 22.16 7.80 -20.93
CA PHE A 242 22.30 6.42 -20.50
C PHE A 242 22.18 5.42 -21.65
N PHE A 243 21.16 5.58 -22.53
CA PHE A 243 20.99 4.71 -23.70
C PHE A 243 22.18 4.76 -24.66
N GLU A 244 22.77 5.94 -24.86
CA GLU A 244 24.00 6.06 -25.63
C GLU A 244 25.18 5.40 -24.92
N PHE A 245 25.30 5.61 -23.61
CA PHE A 245 26.39 5.06 -22.80
C PHE A 245 26.41 3.53 -22.83
N VAL A 246 25.27 2.85 -22.81
CA VAL A 246 25.20 1.38 -22.74
C VAL A 246 25.43 0.67 -24.08
N LYS A 247 25.50 1.40 -25.20
CA LYS A 247 25.86 0.79 -26.50
C LYS A 247 27.22 0.11 -26.45
N GLY A 248 27.28 -1.10 -26.98
CA GLY A 248 28.41 -2.02 -26.92
C GLY A 248 28.68 -2.64 -25.55
N LYS A 249 27.86 -2.37 -24.52
CA LYS A 249 28.09 -2.80 -23.13
C LYS A 249 27.00 -3.72 -22.59
N ILE A 250 25.91 -3.88 -23.32
CA ILE A 250 24.82 -4.79 -22.97
C ILE A 250 24.56 -5.74 -24.14
N LYS A 251 24.05 -6.93 -23.83
CA LYS A 251 23.79 -7.97 -24.82
C LYS A 251 22.82 -7.47 -25.90
N ASN A 252 23.26 -7.59 -27.16
CA ASN A 252 22.52 -7.16 -28.34
C ASN A 252 22.13 -5.66 -28.34
N ASP A 253 22.78 -4.83 -27.53
CA ASP A 253 22.43 -3.40 -27.34
C ASP A 253 20.94 -3.19 -27.03
N LYS A 254 20.32 -4.16 -26.34
CA LYS A 254 18.88 -4.19 -26.11
C LYS A 254 18.53 -4.14 -24.64
N ILE A 255 17.69 -3.17 -24.29
CA ILE A 255 16.93 -3.16 -23.04
C ILE A 255 15.55 -3.75 -23.37
N ALA A 256 15.21 -4.89 -22.77
CA ALA A 256 13.92 -5.54 -22.98
C ALA A 256 12.88 -4.97 -22.01
N THR A 257 11.70 -4.62 -22.51
CA THR A 257 10.59 -4.09 -21.71
C THR A 257 9.46 -5.11 -21.64
N THR A 258 9.01 -5.45 -20.43
CA THR A 258 7.83 -6.27 -20.17
C THR A 258 6.78 -5.41 -19.49
N PHE A 259 5.71 -5.05 -20.21
CA PHE A 259 4.58 -4.32 -19.66
C PHE A 259 3.74 -5.22 -18.77
N LEU A 260 3.33 -4.70 -17.61
CA LEU A 260 2.59 -5.42 -16.58
C LEU A 260 1.17 -4.88 -16.48
N THR A 261 0.21 -5.80 -16.37
CA THR A 261 -1.18 -5.46 -16.05
C THR A 261 -1.42 -5.74 -14.58
N ASP A 262 -2.00 -4.77 -13.88
CA ASP A 262 -2.42 -4.94 -12.50
C ASP A 262 -3.61 -5.90 -12.42
N ILE A 263 -3.58 -6.85 -11.47
CA ILE A 263 -4.63 -7.86 -11.28
C ILE A 263 -5.87 -7.26 -10.60
N SER A 264 -5.74 -6.12 -9.93
CA SER A 264 -6.84 -5.42 -9.25
C SER A 264 -7.65 -4.47 -10.16
N ASN A 265 -7.36 -4.45 -11.47
CA ASN A 265 -8.11 -3.70 -12.48
C ASN A 265 -9.38 -4.42 -12.96
#